data_AF-A0A1L7XJF2-F1
#
_entry.id   AF-A0A1L7XJF2-F1
#
_cell.length_a   1.000
_cell.length_b   1.000
_cell.length_c   1.000
_cell.angle_alpha   90.00
_cell.angle_beta   90.00
_cell.angle_gamma   90.00
#
_symmetry.space_group_name_H-M   'P 1'
#
loop_
_entity.id
_entity.type
_entity.pdbx_description
1 polymer ?
#
loop_
_entity_poly.entity_id
_entity_poly.type
_entity_poly.pdbx_seq_one_letter_code
_entity_poly.pdbx_strand_id
1 'polypeptide(L)'
;MKQFFILPVFLAIAWTRTAINESQKFQAQHIFSPEKLDSDRPNIVFILTDDQDVHLSSLDYMPFVKKHLLDQGTYFNKHYCTTAVCCPSRVTLWTGKAAHNTNITDVNPPYGGYPKFVTQGFNKAYLPIWLQNAGYNTYYTGKLFNVHTVDNYNKPEAAGFTNSDFLLDPYTYNYLNSTFQRKGEEPKSYEGQYTTDVLAEKAFGLLDEAVQSEKPFFLTIAPIAPHGNIYMNGSILDDNPVFEHTAPVSAERHQHLFKDVKVPRTENFNPDEASGANWILTLPHQNATNIAYNDHFYRQRLRSLQTVDELVDGLFTRLESYNLLSNTYILYSSDNGFHIGQHRLQPGKSCGYEEDVNIPLIVRGPGAAKNWSTDIVTSHTDLAPTFFDILGIAQREDFDGSAFPLTRAEIEKAMAGKRRREHVNVEYWGFAGGEGIFDDTLHENNTYKAIRILGPGYNLYYSIWCTNEHELYDMDVDPEQMNNLLSSSSSSSEALIAGLPIRKAVARLDALLFVMKSCKGVTCRKPWEELHPNGEVLTLQDALATEYDHFYEVEVEQNGMKVEYNFCSNGYLVEAEGAMWKNVEGKEGIRMLKRGGLRWDAWV
;
A
#
# COMPACT_ATOMS: atom_id res chain seq x y z
N MET A 1 70.82 -26.06 32.94
CA MET A 1 71.41 -27.34 32.45
C MET A 1 71.26 -27.39 30.93
N LYS A 2 72.00 -28.30 30.27
CA LYS A 2 72.17 -28.41 28.80
C LYS A 2 70.81 -28.65 28.09
N GLN A 3 70.41 -27.91 27.04
CA GLN A 3 70.95 -27.86 25.65
C GLN A 3 70.59 -29.13 24.85
N PHE A 4 69.80 -29.01 23.78
CA PHE A 4 70.12 -29.44 22.39
C PHE A 4 68.94 -29.25 21.40
N PHE A 5 69.26 -28.84 20.18
CA PHE A 5 68.40 -28.74 18.99
C PHE A 5 68.81 -29.84 18.00
N ILE A 6 67.90 -30.65 17.44
CA ILE A 6 68.10 -31.39 16.16
C ILE A 6 66.75 -31.58 15.43
N LEU A 7 66.76 -31.29 14.13
CA LEU A 7 65.84 -31.72 13.05
C LEU A 7 66.74 -32.40 11.97
N PRO A 8 66.24 -33.05 10.90
CA PRO A 8 65.03 -33.88 10.65
C PRO A 8 65.43 -35.28 10.08
N VAL A 9 64.53 -36.03 9.42
CA VAL A 9 64.71 -36.70 8.08
C VAL A 9 63.52 -37.63 7.70
N PHE A 10 63.39 -37.90 6.40
CA PHE A 10 62.26 -38.40 5.58
C PHE A 10 62.09 -39.94 5.38
N LEU A 11 61.00 -40.31 4.68
CA LEU A 11 60.66 -41.61 4.03
C LEU A 11 60.30 -42.78 5.00
N ALA A 12 59.42 -43.77 4.75
CA ALA A 12 58.46 -44.14 3.67
C ALA A 12 57.40 -45.11 4.28
N ILE A 13 56.37 -45.74 3.65
CA ILE A 13 55.87 -45.83 2.26
C ILE A 13 54.33 -46.17 2.25
N ALA A 14 53.77 -46.57 1.10
CA ALA A 14 52.36 -46.85 0.77
C ALA A 14 51.60 -47.97 1.55
N TRP A 15 50.25 -47.90 1.52
CA TRP A 15 49.33 -49.00 1.13
C TRP A 15 48.13 -48.42 0.35
N THR A 16 47.48 -49.23 -0.50
CA THR A 16 46.59 -48.77 -1.59
C THR A 16 45.19 -49.39 -1.61
N ARG A 17 44.19 -48.61 -2.08
CA ARG A 17 42.81 -49.01 -2.50
C ARG A 17 41.89 -49.48 -1.36
N THR A 18 40.55 -49.36 -1.41
CA THR A 18 39.58 -49.09 -2.51
C THR A 18 38.54 -48.02 -2.15
N ALA A 19 37.86 -47.47 -3.15
CA ALA A 19 36.90 -46.36 -3.04
C ALA A 19 35.42 -46.78 -2.86
N ILE A 20 34.60 -45.87 -2.33
CA ILE A 20 33.20 -45.64 -2.74
C ILE A 20 33.01 -44.12 -2.88
N ASN A 21 32.26 -43.69 -3.90
CA ASN A 21 31.99 -42.28 -4.21
C ASN A 21 31.00 -41.63 -3.22
N GLU A 22 31.34 -40.46 -2.69
CA GLU A 22 30.35 -39.43 -2.33
C GLU A 22 30.43 -38.29 -3.36
N SER A 23 29.41 -38.19 -4.20
CA SER A 23 29.23 -37.07 -5.13
C SER A 23 28.20 -36.07 -4.58
N GLN A 24 28.42 -34.78 -4.86
CA GLN A 24 27.52 -33.64 -4.59
C GLN A 24 27.52 -33.07 -3.16
N LYS A 25 28.60 -32.36 -2.82
CA LYS A 25 28.45 -31.06 -2.12
C LYS A 25 28.43 -29.96 -3.18
N PHE A 26 27.32 -29.23 -3.29
CA PHE A 26 27.24 -28.03 -4.12
C PHE A 26 28.15 -26.93 -3.52
N GLN A 27 29.16 -26.50 -4.27
CA GLN A 27 29.86 -25.24 -3.98
C GLN A 27 29.20 -24.11 -4.77
N ALA A 28 28.50 -23.22 -4.06
CA ALA A 28 28.10 -21.93 -4.61
C ALA A 28 29.29 -20.96 -4.52
N GLN A 29 30.12 -20.93 -5.57
CA GLN A 29 31.08 -19.85 -5.81
C GLN A 29 30.82 -19.26 -7.19
N HIS A 30 29.81 -18.39 -7.28
CA HIS A 30 29.72 -17.47 -8.41
C HIS A 30 30.78 -16.37 -8.22
N ILE A 31 31.81 -16.44 -9.04
CA ILE A 31 32.81 -15.39 -9.18
C ILE A 31 32.10 -14.21 -9.84
N PHE A 32 31.80 -13.17 -9.06
CA PHE A 32 31.44 -11.87 -9.61
C PHE A 32 32.68 -11.29 -10.31
N SER A 33 32.69 -11.42 -11.63
CA SER A 33 33.51 -10.53 -12.45
C SER A 33 32.90 -9.13 -12.37
N PRO A 34 33.67 -8.05 -12.15
CA PRO A 34 33.13 -6.70 -12.21
C PRO A 34 32.81 -6.38 -13.67
N GLU A 35 31.56 -6.61 -14.07
CA GLU A 35 31.05 -6.05 -15.31
C GLU A 35 31.19 -4.53 -15.26
N LYS A 36 31.58 -4.00 -16.41
CA LYS A 36 31.76 -2.58 -16.66
C LYS A 36 30.43 -1.89 -16.33
N LEU A 37 30.44 -0.95 -15.37
CA LEU A 37 29.24 -0.21 -14.95
C LEU A 37 28.52 0.33 -16.19
N ASP A 38 27.34 -0.24 -16.45
CA ASP A 38 26.59 0.02 -17.66
C ASP A 38 25.89 1.39 -17.55
N SER A 39 26.03 2.23 -18.58
CA SER A 39 25.43 3.57 -18.62
C SER A 39 23.92 3.57 -18.70
N ASP A 40 23.33 2.39 -18.89
CA ASP A 40 21.97 2.18 -19.36
C ASP A 40 21.01 1.79 -18.23
N ARG A 41 21.49 1.73 -16.97
CA ARG A 41 20.62 1.51 -15.79
C ARG A 41 19.80 2.77 -15.49
N PRO A 42 18.46 2.69 -15.36
CA PRO A 42 17.64 3.86 -15.09
C PRO A 42 17.66 4.25 -13.61
N ASN A 43 17.40 5.52 -13.34
CA ASN A 43 17.10 6.06 -12.02
C ASN A 43 15.59 5.93 -11.72
N ILE A 44 15.24 6.00 -10.43
CA ILE A 44 13.85 6.18 -9.99
C ILE A 44 13.75 7.39 -9.06
N VAL A 45 12.75 8.23 -9.30
CA VAL A 45 12.21 9.17 -8.31
C VAL A 45 10.80 8.75 -7.97
N PHE A 46 10.47 8.63 -6.69
CA PHE A 46 9.15 8.30 -6.21
C PHE A 46 8.61 9.40 -5.30
N ILE A 47 7.47 9.97 -5.68
CA ILE A 47 6.78 11.03 -4.95
C ILE A 47 5.58 10.38 -4.26
N LEU A 48 5.57 10.45 -2.92
CA LEU A 48 4.57 9.79 -2.07
C LEU A 48 3.88 10.82 -1.18
N THR A 49 2.74 11.33 -1.61
CA THR A 49 1.89 12.21 -0.79
C THR A 49 1.24 11.43 0.36
N ASP A 50 0.55 12.15 1.23
CA ASP A 50 -0.05 11.66 2.46
C ASP A 50 -1.52 12.08 2.45
N ASP A 51 -2.44 11.12 2.50
CA ASP A 51 -3.90 11.34 2.37
C ASP A 51 -4.38 12.01 1.07
N GLN A 52 -3.69 11.88 -0.07
CA GLN A 52 -4.18 12.46 -1.33
C GLN A 52 -5.29 11.62 -1.99
N ASP A 53 -6.46 12.23 -2.14
CA ASP A 53 -7.65 11.65 -2.78
C ASP A 53 -7.57 11.62 -4.32
N VAL A 54 -8.30 10.67 -4.92
CA VAL A 54 -8.75 10.74 -6.33
C VAL A 54 -10.17 11.28 -6.41
N HIS A 55 -11.08 10.76 -5.58
CA HIS A 55 -12.52 10.96 -5.69
C HIS A 55 -13.02 12.32 -5.19
N LEU A 56 -12.19 13.10 -4.47
CA LEU A 56 -12.46 14.52 -4.22
C LEU A 56 -11.79 15.44 -5.27
N SER A 57 -11.27 14.88 -6.37
CA SER A 57 -10.67 15.59 -7.51
C SER A 57 -9.41 16.40 -7.20
N SER A 58 -8.60 16.02 -6.20
CA SER A 58 -7.41 16.80 -5.81
C SER A 58 -6.42 17.09 -6.96
N LEU A 59 -6.24 16.14 -7.89
CA LEU A 59 -5.32 16.24 -9.03
C LEU A 59 -5.68 17.36 -10.02
N ASP A 60 -6.97 17.73 -10.14
CA ASP A 60 -7.41 18.78 -11.06
C ASP A 60 -6.87 20.17 -10.67
N TYR A 61 -6.45 20.31 -9.41
CA TYR A 61 -5.87 21.53 -8.85
C TYR A 61 -4.33 21.51 -8.83
N MET A 62 -3.69 20.55 -9.49
CA MET A 62 -2.22 20.38 -9.53
C MET A 62 -1.67 20.53 -10.98
N PRO A 63 -1.57 21.76 -11.51
CA PRO A 63 -1.18 22.00 -12.90
C PRO A 63 0.23 21.51 -13.28
N PHE A 64 1.19 21.47 -12.35
CA PHE A 64 2.54 20.96 -12.64
C PHE A 64 2.61 19.42 -12.61
N VAL A 65 1.91 18.75 -11.70
CA VAL A 65 1.67 17.29 -11.77
C VAL A 65 0.97 16.95 -13.08
N LYS A 66 -0.04 17.72 -13.49
CA LYS A 66 -0.68 17.50 -14.80
C LYS A 66 0.32 17.64 -15.96
N LYS A 67 1.02 18.77 -16.05
CA LYS A 67 2.03 19.09 -17.09
C LYS A 67 3.13 18.03 -17.18
N HIS A 68 3.66 17.59 -16.04
CA HIS A 68 4.86 16.74 -15.99
C HIS A 68 4.59 15.25 -15.84
N LEU A 69 3.43 14.84 -15.33
CA LEU A 69 3.13 13.44 -15.05
C LEU A 69 1.93 12.95 -15.86
N LEU A 70 0.74 13.56 -15.71
CA LEU A 70 -0.46 13.10 -16.43
C LEU A 70 -0.30 13.24 -17.96
N ASP A 71 0.09 14.42 -18.44
CA ASP A 71 0.23 14.71 -19.88
C ASP A 71 1.45 13.99 -20.52
N GLN A 72 2.33 13.37 -19.73
CA GLN A 72 3.62 12.81 -20.18
C GLN A 72 3.87 11.37 -19.73
N GLY A 73 2.92 10.73 -19.05
CA GLY A 73 3.02 9.38 -18.50
C GLY A 73 1.73 8.58 -18.64
N THR A 74 1.63 7.51 -17.86
CA THR A 74 0.47 6.63 -17.74
C THR A 74 -0.19 6.82 -16.39
N TYR A 75 -1.50 7.08 -16.38
CA TYR A 75 -2.32 7.09 -15.17
C TYR A 75 -3.02 5.74 -14.99
N PHE A 76 -2.91 5.16 -13.80
CA PHE A 76 -3.54 3.89 -13.44
C PHE A 76 -4.81 4.19 -12.63
N ASN A 77 -5.96 4.21 -13.31
CA ASN A 77 -7.26 4.56 -12.71
C ASN A 77 -7.63 3.63 -11.53
N LYS A 78 -7.10 2.40 -11.55
CA LYS A 78 -7.45 1.30 -10.64
C LYS A 78 -6.25 0.88 -9.81
N HIS A 79 -5.56 1.87 -9.24
CA HIS A 79 -4.55 1.68 -8.20
C HIS A 79 -5.17 1.82 -6.81
N TYR A 80 -4.78 0.93 -5.90
CA TYR A 80 -5.38 0.83 -4.57
C TYR A 80 -4.33 0.69 -3.46
N CYS A 81 -4.50 1.41 -2.34
CA CYS A 81 -3.84 0.98 -1.11
C CYS A 81 -4.54 -0.28 -0.58
N THR A 82 -3.81 -1.16 0.12
CA THR A 82 -4.44 -2.36 0.72
C THR A 82 -4.97 -2.08 2.12
N THR A 83 -4.77 -0.89 2.66
CA THR A 83 -5.20 -0.48 4.00
C THR A 83 -5.22 1.05 4.07
N ALA A 84 -6.34 1.64 4.49
CA ALA A 84 -6.59 3.08 4.43
C ALA A 84 -5.99 3.84 5.64
N VAL A 85 -4.72 3.58 5.96
CA VAL A 85 -4.00 4.23 7.06
C VAL A 85 -2.48 4.23 6.85
N CYS A 86 -1.86 5.37 7.14
CA CYS A 86 -0.52 5.72 6.67
C CYS A 86 0.57 4.69 6.95
N CYS A 87 0.79 4.29 8.21
CA CYS A 87 1.94 3.44 8.55
C CYS A 87 1.81 2.00 7.99
N PRO A 88 0.70 1.27 8.20
CA PRO A 88 0.45 -0.02 7.55
C PRO A 88 0.55 0.03 6.02
N SER A 89 0.03 1.10 5.41
CA SER A 89 0.06 1.28 3.97
C SER A 89 1.48 1.52 3.43
N ARG A 90 2.24 2.44 4.05
CA ARG A 90 3.67 2.65 3.74
C ARG A 90 4.49 1.37 3.95
N VAL A 91 4.23 0.59 5.01
CA VAL A 91 4.93 -0.70 5.23
C VAL A 91 4.60 -1.70 4.12
N THR A 92 3.36 -1.74 3.64
CA THR A 92 2.93 -2.57 2.49
C THR A 92 3.76 -2.22 1.26
N LEU A 93 3.84 -0.93 0.93
CA LEU A 93 4.60 -0.41 -0.22
C LEU A 93 6.08 -0.79 -0.15
N TRP A 94 6.74 -0.57 1.00
CA TRP A 94 8.19 -0.81 1.14
C TRP A 94 8.59 -2.29 1.24
N THR A 95 7.66 -3.18 1.59
CA THR A 95 7.93 -4.62 1.71
C THR A 95 7.36 -5.46 0.56
N GLY A 96 6.41 -4.92 -0.20
CA GLY A 96 5.64 -5.66 -1.20
C GLY A 96 4.71 -6.72 -0.59
N LYS A 97 4.30 -6.55 0.68
CA LYS A 97 3.52 -7.53 1.46
C LYS A 97 2.26 -6.89 2.06
N ALA A 98 1.17 -7.65 2.13
CA ALA A 98 -0.08 -7.21 2.78
C ALA A 98 0.09 -7.00 4.30
N ALA A 99 -0.76 -6.18 4.91
CA ALA A 99 -0.66 -5.81 6.32
C ALA A 99 -0.83 -7.00 7.28
N HIS A 100 -1.64 -8.01 6.94
CA HIS A 100 -1.72 -9.26 7.70
C HIS A 100 -0.43 -10.11 7.65
N ASN A 101 0.41 -9.91 6.63
CA ASN A 101 1.71 -10.59 6.48
C ASN A 101 2.87 -9.83 7.12
N THR A 102 2.75 -8.51 7.26
CA THR A 102 3.72 -7.70 7.99
C THR A 102 3.38 -7.64 9.48
N ASN A 103 2.11 -7.79 9.85
CA ASN A 103 1.60 -7.51 11.19
C ASN A 103 1.99 -6.09 11.64
N ILE A 104 1.91 -5.09 10.75
CA ILE A 104 1.83 -3.67 11.10
C ILE A 104 0.44 -3.22 10.65
N THR A 105 -0.45 -2.95 11.60
CA THR A 105 -1.90 -2.74 11.34
C THR A 105 -2.46 -1.48 12.00
N ASP A 106 -1.60 -0.64 12.57
CA ASP A 106 -1.93 0.62 13.25
C ASP A 106 -0.80 1.64 12.98
N VAL A 107 -1.03 2.90 13.29
CA VAL A 107 0.02 3.93 13.37
C VAL A 107 0.84 3.85 14.67
N ASN A 108 0.28 3.30 15.75
CA ASN A 108 0.85 3.31 17.09
C ASN A 108 1.20 1.91 17.63
N PRO A 109 2.19 1.78 18.53
CA PRO A 109 2.39 0.58 19.34
C PRO A 109 1.14 0.22 20.17
N PRO A 110 0.85 -1.06 20.43
CA PRO A 110 1.64 -2.24 20.06
C PRO A 110 1.36 -2.74 18.64
N TYR A 111 0.43 -2.15 17.90
CA TYR A 111 -0.09 -2.70 16.64
C TYR A 111 0.59 -2.16 15.38
N GLY A 112 1.34 -1.06 15.46
CA GLY A 112 2.22 -0.59 14.41
C GLY A 112 3.24 0.47 14.84
N GLY A 113 3.49 1.43 13.95
CA GLY A 113 4.56 2.42 14.07
C GLY A 113 5.97 1.84 13.84
N TYR A 114 6.97 2.73 13.74
CA TYR A 114 8.37 2.37 13.50
C TYR A 114 8.94 1.34 14.50
N PRO A 115 8.65 1.39 15.82
CA PRO A 115 9.10 0.36 16.76
C PRO A 115 8.60 -1.05 16.41
N LYS A 116 7.36 -1.20 15.91
CA LYS A 116 6.86 -2.51 15.46
C LYS A 116 7.52 -2.95 14.16
N PHE A 117 7.67 -2.04 13.18
CA PHE A 117 8.42 -2.31 11.95
C PHE A 117 9.86 -2.83 12.22
N VAL A 118 10.56 -2.22 13.17
CA VAL A 118 11.89 -2.65 13.62
C VAL A 118 11.85 -4.02 14.30
N THR A 119 10.94 -4.24 15.25
CA THR A 119 10.87 -5.48 16.04
C THR A 119 10.37 -6.69 15.25
N GLN A 120 9.55 -6.48 14.21
CA GLN A 120 9.23 -7.50 13.19
C GLN A 120 10.41 -7.81 12.24
N GLY A 121 11.52 -7.06 12.35
CA GLY A 121 12.75 -7.28 11.58
C GLY A 121 12.77 -6.64 10.19
N PHE A 122 11.73 -5.91 9.79
CA PHE A 122 11.67 -5.32 8.44
C PHE A 122 12.71 -4.25 8.18
N ASN A 123 13.27 -3.60 9.21
CA ASN A 123 14.46 -2.73 9.07
C ASN A 123 15.75 -3.49 8.64
N LYS A 124 15.65 -4.76 8.24
CA LYS A 124 16.69 -5.56 7.58
C LYS A 124 16.22 -6.22 6.27
N ALA A 125 14.95 -6.05 5.90
CA ALA A 125 14.27 -6.78 4.83
C ALA A 125 13.15 -5.94 4.18
N TYR A 126 13.53 -4.82 3.55
CA TYR A 126 12.64 -3.92 2.81
C TYR A 126 13.36 -3.24 1.65
N LEU A 127 12.60 -2.59 0.76
CA LEU A 127 13.04 -2.10 -0.55
C LEU A 127 14.41 -1.40 -0.58
N PRO A 128 14.71 -0.38 0.26
CA PRO A 128 15.96 0.37 0.16
C PRO A 128 17.21 -0.52 0.34
N ILE A 129 17.14 -1.51 1.24
CA ILE A 129 18.23 -2.49 1.45
C ILE A 129 18.42 -3.37 0.21
N TRP A 130 17.33 -3.82 -0.42
CA TRP A 130 17.41 -4.64 -1.62
C TRP A 130 17.98 -3.85 -2.82
N LEU A 131 17.62 -2.58 -2.94
CA LEU A 131 18.17 -1.68 -3.97
C LEU A 131 19.67 -1.41 -3.76
N GLN A 132 20.12 -1.16 -2.52
CA GLN A 132 21.55 -1.05 -2.20
C GLN A 132 22.32 -2.33 -2.53
N ASN A 133 21.76 -3.50 -2.22
CA ASN A 133 22.36 -4.79 -2.60
C ASN A 133 22.43 -5.00 -4.13
N ALA A 134 21.53 -4.36 -4.89
CA ALA A 134 21.56 -4.32 -6.36
C ALA A 134 22.47 -3.20 -6.94
N GLY A 135 23.20 -2.48 -6.08
CA GLY A 135 24.18 -1.45 -6.45
C GLY A 135 23.61 -0.05 -6.66
N TYR A 136 22.36 0.21 -6.27
CA TYR A 136 21.78 1.56 -6.30
C TYR A 136 22.21 2.40 -5.10
N ASN A 137 22.37 3.70 -5.31
CA ASN A 137 22.31 4.65 -4.20
C ASN A 137 20.83 4.95 -3.85
N THR A 138 20.53 5.08 -2.58
CA THR A 138 19.16 5.22 -2.07
C THR A 138 19.03 6.48 -1.23
N TYR A 139 18.02 7.29 -1.52
CA TYR A 139 17.81 8.60 -0.90
C TYR A 139 16.36 8.77 -0.47
N TYR A 140 16.13 9.47 0.63
CA TYR A 140 14.79 9.66 1.20
C TYR A 140 14.66 11.02 1.88
N THR A 141 13.56 11.74 1.65
CA THR A 141 13.16 12.86 2.51
C THR A 141 11.66 12.84 2.80
N GLY A 142 11.29 13.29 4.00
CA GLY A 142 9.89 13.35 4.45
C GLY A 142 9.49 12.22 5.39
N LYS A 143 8.18 11.94 5.48
CA LYS A 143 7.57 11.00 6.44
C LYS A 143 7.81 9.55 6.05
N LEU A 144 8.68 8.85 6.80
CA LEU A 144 8.89 7.42 6.62
C LEU A 144 7.74 6.58 7.21
N PHE A 145 7.52 6.66 8.52
CA PHE A 145 6.48 5.96 9.27
C PHE A 145 6.06 6.78 10.49
N ASN A 146 4.84 6.56 10.99
CA ASN A 146 4.42 7.03 12.32
C ASN A 146 5.31 6.42 13.43
N VAL A 147 5.46 7.16 14.53
CA VAL A 147 6.29 6.83 15.69
C VAL A 147 7.78 6.62 15.33
N HIS A 148 8.22 7.24 14.22
CA HIS A 148 9.64 7.51 13.96
C HIS A 148 9.93 8.91 14.53
N THR A 149 10.49 8.96 15.74
CA THR A 149 10.48 10.16 16.60
C THR A 149 11.88 10.75 16.78
N VAL A 150 11.92 12.02 17.22
CA VAL A 150 13.15 12.68 17.69
C VAL A 150 13.89 11.93 18.81
N ASP A 151 13.21 11.03 19.53
CA ASP A 151 13.79 10.21 20.60
C ASP A 151 14.30 8.84 20.11
N ASN A 152 13.77 8.31 19.00
CA ASN A 152 14.02 6.94 18.54
C ASN A 152 14.63 6.82 17.13
N TYR A 153 14.85 7.94 16.42
CA TYR A 153 15.39 7.99 15.06
C TYR A 153 16.68 7.18 14.83
N ASN A 154 17.49 6.99 15.88
CA ASN A 154 18.75 6.24 15.87
C ASN A 154 18.69 4.91 16.65
N LYS A 155 17.50 4.42 17.03
CA LYS A 155 17.30 3.25 17.91
C LYS A 155 16.42 2.15 17.29
N PRO A 156 16.88 1.46 16.21
CA PRO A 156 18.05 1.74 15.38
C PRO A 156 17.74 2.82 14.31
N GLU A 157 18.78 3.32 13.64
CA GLU A 157 18.62 4.12 12.41
C GLU A 157 17.88 3.31 11.32
N ALA A 158 17.08 3.98 10.50
CA ALA A 158 16.43 3.39 9.35
C ALA A 158 17.49 2.97 8.31
N ALA A 159 17.52 1.69 7.96
CA ALA A 159 18.60 1.09 7.20
C ALA A 159 18.40 1.24 5.67
N GLY A 160 19.41 0.86 4.89
CA GLY A 160 19.27 0.79 3.43
C GLY A 160 19.24 2.12 2.69
N PHE A 161 19.59 3.24 3.34
CA PHE A 161 19.72 4.55 2.72
C PHE A 161 21.19 4.96 2.57
N THR A 162 21.58 5.47 1.40
CA THR A 162 22.88 6.12 1.18
C THR A 162 22.91 7.41 1.99
N ASN A 163 21.89 8.25 1.81
CA ASN A 163 21.65 9.44 2.63
C ASN A 163 20.13 9.67 2.82
N SER A 164 19.74 10.44 3.83
CA SER A 164 18.32 10.68 4.12
C SER A 164 18.11 11.93 4.98
N ASP A 165 16.93 12.54 4.82
CA ASP A 165 16.41 13.64 5.62
C ASP A 165 15.00 13.28 6.11
N PHE A 166 14.90 12.48 7.18
CA PHE A 166 13.60 12.02 7.69
C PHE A 166 12.88 13.11 8.46
N LEU A 167 11.59 13.29 8.17
CA LEU A 167 10.66 14.07 8.99
C LEU A 167 10.22 13.21 10.19
N LEU A 168 10.28 13.76 11.39
CA LEU A 168 10.15 13.01 12.65
C LEU A 168 8.99 13.49 13.54
N ASP A 169 8.35 12.53 14.20
CA ASP A 169 7.36 12.77 15.26
C ASP A 169 8.01 13.37 16.53
N PRO A 170 7.28 14.20 17.30
CA PRO A 170 5.87 14.60 17.14
C PRO A 170 5.63 15.72 16.11
N TYR A 171 6.66 16.10 15.35
CA TYR A 171 6.66 17.28 14.48
C TYR A 171 6.22 17.01 13.03
N THR A 172 5.92 15.74 12.67
CA THR A 172 5.63 15.33 11.29
C THR A 172 4.49 16.10 10.65
N TYR A 173 3.36 16.23 11.35
CA TYR A 173 2.13 16.82 10.80
C TYR A 173 1.96 18.32 11.13
N ASN A 174 2.98 18.94 11.73
CA ASN A 174 2.96 20.35 12.05
C ASN A 174 3.57 21.15 10.89
N TYR A 175 2.70 21.75 10.09
CA TYR A 175 3.08 22.45 8.86
C TYR A 175 4.04 23.64 9.05
N LEU A 176 4.18 24.17 10.27
CA LEU A 176 5.03 25.33 10.60
C LEU A 176 6.07 25.03 11.69
N ASN A 177 6.18 23.80 12.18
CA ASN A 177 7.21 23.39 13.12
C ASN A 177 7.62 21.93 12.87
N SER A 178 8.13 21.70 11.67
CA SER A 178 8.69 20.41 11.27
C SER A 178 10.08 20.19 11.87
N THR A 179 10.41 18.94 12.21
CA THR A 179 11.75 18.54 12.63
C THR A 179 12.27 17.46 11.69
N PHE A 180 13.42 17.70 11.07
CA PHE A 180 14.07 16.75 10.17
C PHE A 180 15.39 16.26 10.75
N GLN A 181 15.69 14.97 10.56
CA GLN A 181 16.99 14.38 10.86
C GLN A 181 17.71 13.99 9.59
N ARG A 182 18.90 14.55 9.42
CA ARG A 182 19.85 14.20 8.37
C ARG A 182 20.63 12.96 8.80
N LYS A 183 20.82 11.98 7.93
CA LYS A 183 21.49 10.70 8.25
C LYS A 183 22.83 10.91 8.97
N GLY A 184 23.03 10.24 10.11
CA GLY A 184 24.23 10.40 10.95
C GLY A 184 24.35 11.73 11.72
N GLU A 185 23.37 12.64 11.63
CA GLU A 185 23.29 13.87 12.41
C GLU A 185 22.13 13.81 13.42
N GLU A 186 22.09 14.76 14.35
CA GLU A 186 20.97 14.94 15.30
C GLU A 186 19.76 15.61 14.63
N PRO A 187 18.52 15.40 15.13
CA PRO A 187 17.33 16.09 14.62
C PRO A 187 17.43 17.62 14.74
N LYS A 188 16.97 18.31 13.71
CA LYS A 188 16.95 19.78 13.63
C LYS A 188 15.53 20.28 13.39
N SER A 189 15.05 21.16 14.28
CA SER A 189 13.78 21.87 14.11
C SER A 189 13.90 22.98 13.06
N TYR A 190 12.79 23.19 12.35
CA TYR A 190 12.56 24.24 11.37
C TYR A 190 11.32 25.08 11.76
N GLU A 191 11.15 25.36 13.04
CA GLU A 191 10.06 26.21 13.56
C GLU A 191 9.97 27.55 12.81
N GLY A 192 8.74 27.93 12.45
CA GLY A 192 8.41 29.11 11.66
C GLY A 192 8.57 28.92 10.14
N GLN A 193 9.08 27.78 9.66
CA GLN A 193 9.23 27.48 8.23
C GLN A 193 8.18 26.48 7.76
N TYR A 194 7.70 26.65 6.52
CA TYR A 194 6.68 25.77 5.96
C TYR A 194 7.26 24.40 5.59
N THR A 195 6.68 23.32 6.11
CA THR A 195 7.27 21.98 6.05
C THR A 195 7.56 21.49 4.62
N THR A 196 6.68 21.78 3.65
CA THR A 196 6.90 21.35 2.26
C THR A 196 8.04 22.13 1.58
N ASP A 197 8.29 23.38 1.99
CA ASP A 197 9.38 24.18 1.43
C ASP A 197 10.74 23.65 1.93
N VAL A 198 10.83 23.37 3.24
CA VAL A 198 11.99 22.69 3.86
C VAL A 198 12.23 21.31 3.22
N LEU A 199 11.16 20.56 2.95
CA LEU A 199 11.22 19.25 2.29
C LEU A 199 11.67 19.36 0.84
N ALA A 200 11.24 20.38 0.10
CA ALA A 200 11.67 20.65 -1.26
C ALA A 200 13.18 20.93 -1.32
N GLU A 201 13.70 21.80 -0.45
CA GLU A 201 15.15 22.06 -0.34
C GLU A 201 15.95 20.77 -0.09
N LYS A 202 15.46 19.91 0.82
CA LYS A 202 16.07 18.61 1.13
C LYS A 202 16.01 17.64 -0.05
N ALA A 203 14.87 17.56 -0.74
CA ALA A 203 14.70 16.73 -1.93
C ALA A 203 15.67 17.12 -3.05
N PHE A 204 15.86 18.43 -3.25
CA PHE A 204 16.80 18.96 -4.22
C PHE A 204 18.26 18.67 -3.81
N GLY A 205 18.63 18.91 -2.55
CA GLY A 205 19.99 18.57 -2.07
C GLY A 205 20.33 17.08 -2.21
N LEU A 206 19.40 16.19 -1.87
CA LEU A 206 19.56 14.74 -2.04
C LEU A 206 19.65 14.33 -3.52
N LEU A 207 18.92 15.00 -4.42
CA LEU A 207 19.06 14.80 -5.87
C LEU A 207 20.45 15.25 -6.35
N ASP A 208 20.92 16.42 -5.91
CA ASP A 208 22.23 16.96 -6.30
C ASP A 208 23.37 16.03 -5.82
N GLU A 209 23.25 15.43 -4.64
CA GLU A 209 24.15 14.37 -4.15
C GLU A 209 24.07 13.08 -4.97
N ALA A 210 22.86 12.68 -5.37
CA ALA A 210 22.65 11.50 -6.20
C ALA A 210 23.33 11.67 -7.57
N VAL A 211 23.16 12.83 -8.21
CA VAL A 211 23.83 13.20 -9.48
C VAL A 211 25.36 13.19 -9.32
N GLN A 212 25.89 13.82 -8.27
CA GLN A 212 27.33 13.86 -7.98
C GLN A 212 27.95 12.48 -7.72
N SER A 213 27.14 11.49 -7.33
CA SER A 213 27.63 10.14 -7.04
C SER A 213 27.96 9.30 -8.27
N GLU A 214 27.55 9.74 -9.46
CA GLU A 214 27.70 9.04 -10.75
C GLU A 214 27.19 7.57 -10.74
N LYS A 215 26.30 7.24 -9.81
CA LYS A 215 25.65 5.94 -9.67
C LYS A 215 24.16 6.05 -9.91
N PRO A 216 23.51 4.98 -10.43
CA PRO A 216 22.07 4.97 -10.57
C PRO A 216 21.41 5.03 -9.18
N PHE A 217 20.32 5.79 -9.06
CA PHE A 217 19.72 6.10 -7.77
C PHE A 217 18.22 5.82 -7.68
N PHE A 218 17.75 5.64 -6.45
CA PHE A 218 16.35 5.64 -6.05
C PHE A 218 16.13 6.73 -5.01
N LEU A 219 15.37 7.77 -5.36
CA LEU A 219 15.06 8.91 -4.48
C LEU A 219 13.57 8.89 -4.13
N THR A 220 13.22 8.83 -2.85
CA THR A 220 11.84 9.08 -2.39
C THR A 220 11.68 10.48 -1.81
N ILE A 221 10.59 11.14 -2.19
CA ILE A 221 10.16 12.44 -1.70
C ILE A 221 8.76 12.26 -1.12
N ALA A 222 8.62 12.34 0.21
CA ALA A 222 7.41 11.96 0.93
C ALA A 222 6.78 13.14 1.72
N PRO A 223 6.18 14.13 1.04
CA PRO A 223 5.50 15.24 1.69
C PRO A 223 4.25 14.80 2.45
N ILE A 224 3.92 15.51 3.53
CA ILE A 224 2.73 15.27 4.34
C ILE A 224 1.45 15.92 3.80
N ALA A 225 1.53 16.78 2.78
CA ALA A 225 0.33 17.39 2.22
C ALA A 225 -0.38 16.39 1.29
N PRO A 226 -1.73 16.27 1.33
CA PRO A 226 -2.69 17.10 2.07
C PRO A 226 -3.18 16.63 3.46
N HIS A 227 -2.48 15.75 4.18
CA HIS A 227 -2.85 15.29 5.54
C HIS A 227 -3.25 16.44 6.48
N GLY A 228 -4.21 16.20 7.39
CA GLY A 228 -4.63 17.14 8.42
C GLY A 228 -3.46 17.65 9.27
N ASN A 229 -3.52 18.90 9.73
CA ASN A 229 -2.50 19.46 10.62
C ASN A 229 -2.75 18.98 12.05
N ILE A 230 -1.73 18.40 12.68
CA ILE A 230 -1.79 17.94 14.07
C ILE A 230 -0.83 18.77 14.91
N TYR A 231 -1.34 19.41 15.96
CA TYR A 231 -0.51 19.88 17.07
C TYR A 231 -0.45 18.81 18.16
N MET A 232 0.77 18.50 18.59
CA MET A 232 1.03 17.56 19.68
C MET A 232 1.75 18.29 20.82
N ASN A 233 1.30 18.05 22.05
CA ASN A 233 2.02 18.47 23.25
C ASN A 233 2.56 17.24 23.99
N GLY A 234 3.88 17.13 24.09
CA GLY A 234 4.58 15.95 24.61
C GLY A 234 5.04 14.99 23.51
N SER A 235 5.44 13.78 23.91
CA SER A 235 5.81 12.69 23.02
C SER A 235 4.60 11.83 22.67
N ILE A 236 4.57 11.24 21.47
CA ILE A 236 3.56 10.24 21.09
C ILE A 236 3.64 8.95 21.94
N LEU A 237 4.71 8.81 22.72
CA LEU A 237 4.97 7.69 23.63
C LEU A 237 4.62 8.00 25.10
N ASP A 238 4.07 9.18 25.40
CA ASP A 238 3.62 9.52 26.75
C ASP A 238 2.32 8.79 27.11
N ASP A 239 1.95 8.72 28.39
CA ASP A 239 0.75 7.99 28.85
C ASP A 239 -0.57 8.62 28.37
N ASN A 240 -0.59 9.93 28.10
CA ASN A 240 -1.76 10.71 27.64
C ASN A 240 -1.33 11.87 26.72
N PRO A 241 -0.87 11.60 25.49
CA PRO A 241 -0.56 12.65 24.52
C PRO A 241 -1.82 13.45 24.17
N VAL A 242 -1.68 14.77 24.11
CA VAL A 242 -2.75 15.66 23.63
C VAL A 242 -2.53 15.95 22.16
N PHE A 243 -3.47 15.52 21.34
CA PHE A 243 -3.54 15.81 19.90
C PHE A 243 -4.63 16.86 19.64
N GLU A 244 -4.32 17.89 18.85
CA GLU A 244 -5.31 18.81 18.28
C GLU A 244 -5.28 18.66 16.75
N HIS A 245 -6.34 18.05 16.22
CA HIS A 245 -6.52 17.84 14.78
C HIS A 245 -7.22 19.04 14.15
N THR A 246 -6.68 19.51 13.03
CA THR A 246 -7.14 20.71 12.32
C THR A 246 -7.01 20.54 10.81
N ALA A 247 -7.75 21.36 10.05
CA ALA A 247 -7.57 21.44 8.61
C ALA A 247 -6.10 21.77 8.25
N PRO A 248 -5.57 21.27 7.12
CA PRO A 248 -4.19 21.54 6.71
C PRO A 248 -3.84 23.03 6.73
N VAL A 249 -2.64 23.39 7.19
CA VAL A 249 -2.20 24.79 7.09
C VAL A 249 -1.64 25.00 5.69
N SER A 250 -2.20 25.95 4.95
CA SER A 250 -1.69 26.35 3.64
C SER A 250 -0.53 27.32 3.76
N ALA A 251 0.44 27.22 2.85
CA ALA A 251 1.51 28.21 2.75
C ALA A 251 0.92 29.61 2.52
N GLU A 252 1.52 30.65 3.09
CA GLU A 252 1.02 32.03 3.04
C GLU A 252 0.71 32.47 1.60
N ARG A 253 1.62 32.15 0.66
CA ARG A 253 1.47 32.43 -0.76
C ARG A 253 0.23 31.82 -1.43
N HIS A 254 -0.35 30.76 -0.87
CA HIS A 254 -1.49 30.02 -1.45
C HIS A 254 -2.83 30.25 -0.74
N GLN A 255 -2.85 30.94 0.41
CA GLN A 255 -4.07 31.20 1.20
C GLN A 255 -5.21 31.87 0.40
N HIS A 256 -4.87 32.61 -0.65
CA HIS A 256 -5.82 33.35 -1.49
C HIS A 256 -6.53 32.49 -2.56
N LEU A 257 -6.08 31.25 -2.81
CA LEU A 257 -6.60 30.38 -3.87
C LEU A 257 -7.92 29.71 -3.47
N PHE A 258 -8.66 29.22 -4.46
CA PHE A 258 -9.82 28.31 -4.30
C PHE A 258 -10.92 28.76 -3.33
N LYS A 259 -11.12 30.07 -3.13
CA LYS A 259 -11.99 30.63 -2.07
C LYS A 259 -13.42 30.09 -2.08
N ASP A 260 -13.99 29.90 -3.26
CA ASP A 260 -15.39 29.50 -3.47
C ASP A 260 -15.56 28.00 -3.74
N VAL A 261 -14.45 27.25 -3.76
CA VAL A 261 -14.45 25.80 -3.96
C VAL A 261 -15.06 25.10 -2.72
N LYS A 262 -15.77 24.01 -2.98
CA LYS A 262 -16.46 23.16 -2.01
C LYS A 262 -16.06 21.71 -2.25
N VAL A 263 -16.11 20.86 -1.23
CA VAL A 263 -15.93 19.42 -1.44
C VAL A 263 -17.03 18.90 -2.40
N PRO A 264 -16.73 17.99 -3.33
CA PRO A 264 -17.74 17.43 -4.24
C PRO A 264 -19.01 17.00 -3.50
N ARG A 265 -20.15 17.37 -4.07
CA ARG A 265 -21.50 17.08 -3.57
C ARG A 265 -22.08 15.92 -4.38
N THR A 266 -21.39 14.78 -4.29
CA THR A 266 -21.83 13.46 -4.76
C THR A 266 -23.12 13.04 -4.04
N GLU A 267 -23.85 12.06 -4.56
CA GLU A 267 -25.04 11.49 -3.91
C GLU A 267 -24.69 10.89 -2.53
N ASN A 268 -23.49 10.32 -2.39
CA ASN A 268 -22.95 9.88 -1.10
C ASN A 268 -22.44 11.00 -0.17
N PHE A 269 -22.40 12.27 -0.59
CA PHE A 269 -22.05 13.38 0.31
C PHE A 269 -23.22 13.68 1.26
N ASN A 270 -23.05 13.33 2.54
CA ASN A 270 -24.01 13.56 3.62
C ASN A 270 -25.47 13.26 3.23
N PRO A 271 -25.79 12.01 2.85
CA PRO A 271 -27.11 11.64 2.31
C PRO A 271 -28.23 11.71 3.37
N ASP A 272 -29.46 11.93 2.92
CA ASP A 272 -30.68 11.97 3.76
C ASP A 272 -30.94 10.65 4.49
N GLU A 273 -30.63 9.52 3.85
CA GLU A 273 -30.60 8.17 4.45
C GLU A 273 -29.15 7.70 4.60
N ALA A 274 -28.82 7.02 5.70
CA ALA A 274 -27.47 6.49 5.91
C ALA A 274 -27.25 5.22 5.06
N SER A 275 -26.05 5.09 4.48
CA SER A 275 -25.60 3.90 3.73
C SER A 275 -24.42 3.22 4.44
N GLY A 276 -23.96 2.09 3.90
CA GLY A 276 -22.89 1.28 4.48
C GLY A 276 -23.39 0.11 5.33
N ALA A 277 -22.56 -0.28 6.30
CA ALA A 277 -22.85 -1.23 7.38
C ALA A 277 -22.23 -0.74 8.71
N ASN A 278 -22.41 -1.52 9.78
CA ASN A 278 -21.75 -1.30 11.08
C ASN A 278 -22.03 0.12 11.63
N TRP A 279 -21.08 0.73 12.34
CA TRP A 279 -21.21 2.04 12.98
C TRP A 279 -21.55 3.18 12.01
N ILE A 280 -21.24 3.07 10.72
CA ILE A 280 -21.45 4.11 9.71
C ILE A 280 -22.96 4.39 9.52
N LEU A 281 -23.79 3.35 9.61
CA LEU A 281 -25.26 3.48 9.60
C LEU A 281 -25.82 4.30 10.77
N THR A 282 -25.03 4.48 11.84
CA THR A 282 -25.44 5.25 13.02
C THR A 282 -25.07 6.74 12.94
N LEU A 283 -24.31 7.16 11.91
CA LEU A 283 -23.80 8.52 11.81
C LEU A 283 -24.92 9.56 11.65
N PRO A 284 -24.90 10.64 12.45
CA PRO A 284 -25.89 11.71 12.36
C PRO A 284 -25.73 12.47 11.03
N HIS A 285 -26.86 12.85 10.43
CA HIS A 285 -26.85 13.76 9.29
C HIS A 285 -26.20 15.11 9.69
N GLN A 286 -25.20 15.54 8.93
CA GLN A 286 -24.40 16.72 9.23
C GLN A 286 -25.22 18.01 9.07
N ASN A 287 -24.98 18.99 9.95
CA ASN A 287 -25.62 20.30 9.87
C ASN A 287 -24.83 21.27 8.98
N ALA A 288 -25.44 22.41 8.64
CA ALA A 288 -24.84 23.43 7.77
C ALA A 288 -23.49 23.98 8.28
N THR A 289 -23.25 24.01 9.61
CA THR A 289 -21.98 24.45 10.19
C THR A 289 -20.87 23.45 9.93
N ASN A 290 -21.14 22.15 10.12
CA ASN A 290 -20.20 21.09 9.80
C ASN A 290 -19.91 21.05 8.28
N ILE A 291 -20.96 21.08 7.44
CA ILE A 291 -20.81 21.14 5.97
C ILE A 291 -19.94 22.34 5.53
N ALA A 292 -20.07 23.51 6.16
CA ALA A 292 -19.24 24.67 5.88
C ALA A 292 -17.77 24.52 6.36
N TYR A 293 -17.55 23.76 7.44
CA TYR A 293 -16.20 23.36 7.88
C TYR A 293 -15.58 22.34 6.94
N ASN A 294 -16.33 21.36 6.45
CA ASN A 294 -15.87 20.38 5.46
C ASN A 294 -15.44 21.07 4.14
N ASP A 295 -16.19 22.08 3.70
CA ASP A 295 -15.77 22.95 2.60
C ASP A 295 -14.48 23.74 2.91
N HIS A 296 -14.25 24.15 4.16
CA HIS A 296 -13.00 24.78 4.57
C HIS A 296 -11.82 23.80 4.59
N PHE A 297 -12.01 22.61 5.18
CA PHE A 297 -11.01 21.55 5.23
C PHE A 297 -10.55 21.16 3.81
N TYR A 298 -11.49 20.96 2.89
CA TYR A 298 -11.19 20.65 1.50
C TYR A 298 -10.42 21.78 0.80
N ARG A 299 -10.83 23.05 0.93
CA ARG A 299 -10.04 24.18 0.40
C ARG A 299 -8.63 24.22 0.96
N GLN A 300 -8.45 23.90 2.24
CA GLN A 300 -7.14 23.88 2.87
C GLN A 300 -6.24 22.75 2.33
N ARG A 301 -6.78 21.55 2.08
CA ARG A 301 -6.10 20.44 1.39
C ARG A 301 -5.62 20.85 -0.01
N LEU A 302 -6.51 21.44 -0.83
CA LEU A 302 -6.15 21.90 -2.17
C LEU A 302 -5.04 22.97 -2.15
N ARG A 303 -5.05 23.85 -1.13
CA ARG A 303 -4.04 24.90 -0.94
C ARG A 303 -2.69 24.36 -0.45
N SER A 304 -2.66 23.36 0.44
CA SER A 304 -1.38 22.78 0.87
C SER A 304 -0.71 21.97 -0.25
N LEU A 305 -1.51 21.29 -1.09
CA LEU A 305 -1.03 20.62 -2.31
C LEU A 305 -0.30 21.54 -3.29
N GLN A 306 -0.58 22.84 -3.33
CA GLN A 306 0.12 23.75 -4.25
C GLN A 306 1.63 23.78 -4.02
N THR A 307 2.08 23.60 -2.77
CA THR A 307 3.52 23.48 -2.45
C THR A 307 4.14 22.17 -2.94
N VAL A 308 3.35 21.10 -3.03
CA VAL A 308 3.77 19.82 -3.63
C VAL A 308 3.85 19.95 -5.15
N ASP A 309 2.90 20.66 -5.77
CA ASP A 309 2.89 20.94 -7.20
C ASP A 309 4.11 21.79 -7.63
N GLU A 310 4.44 22.82 -6.84
CA GLU A 310 5.67 23.62 -7.03
C GLU A 310 6.95 22.79 -6.83
N LEU A 311 6.98 21.88 -5.86
CA LEU A 311 8.08 20.92 -5.68
C LEU A 311 8.27 20.05 -6.92
N VAL A 312 7.18 19.56 -7.51
CA VAL A 312 7.19 18.75 -8.74
C VAL A 312 7.82 19.53 -9.91
N ASP A 313 7.41 20.78 -10.16
CA ASP A 313 8.03 21.59 -11.23
C ASP A 313 9.54 21.83 -10.98
N GLY A 314 9.92 22.09 -9.72
CA GLY A 314 11.31 22.26 -9.30
C GLY A 314 12.17 20.99 -9.41
N LEU A 315 11.57 19.81 -9.24
CA LEU A 315 12.21 18.50 -9.45
C LEU A 315 12.45 18.25 -10.93
N PHE A 316 11.41 18.40 -11.77
CA PHE A 316 11.53 18.17 -13.21
C PHE A 316 12.52 19.14 -13.86
N THR A 317 12.50 20.42 -13.46
CA THR A 317 13.48 21.43 -13.91
C THR A 317 14.94 20.99 -13.63
N ARG A 318 15.21 20.38 -12.48
CA ARG A 318 16.56 19.87 -12.13
C ARG A 318 16.93 18.63 -12.93
N LEU A 319 16.02 17.65 -13.04
CA LEU A 319 16.23 16.44 -13.86
C LEU A 319 16.49 16.78 -15.33
N GLU A 320 15.87 17.85 -15.85
CA GLU A 320 16.17 18.43 -17.17
C GLU A 320 17.54 19.07 -17.21
N SER A 321 17.91 19.92 -16.24
CA SER A 321 19.25 20.55 -16.22
C SER A 321 20.41 19.56 -16.10
N TYR A 322 20.18 18.41 -15.46
CA TYR A 322 21.15 17.32 -15.37
C TYR A 322 21.10 16.34 -16.56
N ASN A 323 20.20 16.55 -17.52
CA ASN A 323 19.93 15.64 -18.65
C ASN A 323 19.52 14.21 -18.24
N LEU A 324 19.02 14.02 -17.01
CA LEU A 324 18.67 12.71 -16.45
C LEU A 324 17.23 12.29 -16.73
N LEU A 325 16.36 13.23 -17.10
CA LEU A 325 14.92 12.98 -17.31
C LEU A 325 14.62 11.88 -18.32
N SER A 326 15.47 11.67 -19.34
CA SER A 326 15.29 10.59 -20.33
C SER A 326 15.65 9.20 -19.82
N ASN A 327 16.39 9.10 -18.71
CA ASN A 327 16.82 7.86 -18.05
C ASN A 327 16.30 7.74 -16.60
N THR A 328 15.19 8.42 -16.28
CA THR A 328 14.59 8.41 -14.94
C THR A 328 13.12 8.01 -15.04
N TYR A 329 12.71 7.01 -14.28
CA TYR A 329 11.29 6.77 -14.00
C TYR A 329 10.87 7.68 -12.85
N ILE A 330 9.78 8.42 -13.03
CA ILE A 330 9.13 9.19 -11.98
C ILE A 330 7.77 8.55 -11.73
N LEU A 331 7.55 8.09 -10.49
CA LEU A 331 6.28 7.60 -10.01
C LEU A 331 5.69 8.60 -9.02
N TYR A 332 4.38 8.78 -9.06
CA TYR A 332 3.62 9.66 -8.16
C TYR A 332 2.43 8.89 -7.59
N SER A 333 2.30 8.84 -6.26
CA SER A 333 1.19 8.17 -5.59
C SER A 333 0.94 8.74 -4.19
N SER A 334 -0.10 8.22 -3.51
CA SER A 334 -0.45 8.51 -2.12
C SER A 334 -0.30 7.26 -1.26
N ASP A 335 -0.16 7.40 0.06
CA ASP A 335 -0.23 6.25 0.97
C ASP A 335 -1.66 5.74 1.18
N ASN A 336 -2.65 6.62 1.23
CA ASN A 336 -4.07 6.30 1.20
C ASN A 336 -4.88 7.45 0.59
N GLY A 337 -6.16 7.20 0.34
CA GLY A 337 -7.13 8.23 -0.04
C GLY A 337 -7.63 9.03 1.17
N PHE A 338 -8.76 9.71 1.00
CA PHE A 338 -9.38 10.54 2.02
C PHE A 338 -10.83 10.90 1.66
N HIS A 339 -11.76 10.77 2.62
CA HIS A 339 -13.14 11.20 2.50
C HIS A 339 -13.42 12.50 3.28
N ILE A 340 -14.42 13.27 2.84
CA ILE A 340 -14.90 14.48 3.52
C ILE A 340 -16.41 14.61 3.32
N GLY A 341 -17.20 14.07 4.26
CA GLY A 341 -18.66 14.12 4.21
C GLY A 341 -19.32 12.97 3.45
N GLN A 342 -18.58 12.22 2.62
CA GLN A 342 -19.06 10.97 2.03
C GLN A 342 -19.52 9.98 3.11
N HIS A 343 -20.66 9.33 2.91
CA HIS A 343 -21.32 8.46 3.90
C HIS A 343 -21.57 9.12 5.27
N ARG A 344 -21.67 10.47 5.31
CA ARG A 344 -21.71 11.31 6.53
C ARG A 344 -20.43 11.29 7.39
N LEU A 345 -19.37 10.68 6.92
CA LEU A 345 -18.07 10.63 7.60
C LEU A 345 -17.49 12.05 7.77
N GLN A 346 -16.75 12.26 8.86
CA GLN A 346 -15.96 13.49 9.06
C GLN A 346 -14.69 13.46 8.17
N PRO A 347 -13.94 14.56 7.98
CA PRO A 347 -12.70 14.53 7.20
C PRO A 347 -11.76 13.45 7.73
N GLY A 348 -11.41 12.45 6.93
CA GLY A 348 -10.66 11.30 7.45
C GLY A 348 -10.40 10.19 6.44
N LYS A 349 -10.07 9.03 6.99
CA LYS A 349 -9.70 7.78 6.31
C LYS A 349 -10.14 6.58 7.17
N SER A 350 -9.60 5.38 6.92
CA SER A 350 -9.89 4.11 7.64
C SER A 350 -11.11 3.32 7.18
N CYS A 351 -11.84 3.75 6.14
CA CYS A 351 -12.92 2.99 5.53
C CYS A 351 -12.43 2.25 4.27
N GLY A 352 -13.22 1.29 3.81
CA GLY A 352 -12.92 0.53 2.58
C GLY A 352 -13.50 1.16 1.30
N TYR A 353 -14.22 2.27 1.42
CA TYR A 353 -14.83 2.99 0.30
C TYR A 353 -13.78 3.53 -0.68
N GLU A 354 -14.16 3.67 -1.95
CA GLU A 354 -13.29 4.15 -3.04
C GLU A 354 -12.53 5.43 -2.69
N GLU A 355 -13.15 6.39 -1.98
CA GLU A 355 -12.52 7.63 -1.50
C GLU A 355 -11.23 7.40 -0.70
N ASP A 356 -11.19 6.32 0.09
CA ASP A 356 -10.12 5.98 1.02
C ASP A 356 -9.10 5.01 0.43
N VAL A 357 -9.53 4.13 -0.48
CA VAL A 357 -8.68 3.05 -1.00
C VAL A 357 -8.20 3.27 -2.43
N ASN A 358 -8.94 3.99 -3.28
CA ASN A 358 -8.51 4.30 -4.65
C ASN A 358 -7.70 5.59 -4.68
N ILE A 359 -6.43 5.44 -5.06
CA ILE A 359 -5.40 6.44 -4.87
C ILE A 359 -4.72 6.76 -6.21
N PRO A 360 -4.13 7.96 -6.36
CA PRO A 360 -3.41 8.29 -7.58
C PRO A 360 -2.24 7.33 -7.80
N LEU A 361 -2.04 6.87 -9.02
CA LEU A 361 -0.77 6.33 -9.49
C LEU A 361 -0.50 6.84 -10.90
N ILE A 362 0.56 7.63 -11.04
CA ILE A 362 1.05 8.11 -12.32
C ILE A 362 2.48 7.63 -12.51
N VAL A 363 2.80 7.07 -13.68
CA VAL A 363 4.15 6.62 -14.03
C VAL A 363 4.62 7.27 -15.32
N ARG A 364 5.74 8.00 -15.25
CA ARG A 364 6.46 8.56 -16.41
C ARG A 364 7.87 7.96 -16.44
N GLY A 365 8.40 7.63 -17.61
CA GLY A 365 9.79 7.16 -17.72
C GLY A 365 10.15 6.61 -19.10
N PRO A 366 11.33 6.01 -19.24
CA PRO A 366 11.72 5.23 -20.42
C PRO A 366 10.62 4.21 -20.79
N GLY A 367 10.23 4.12 -22.07
CA GLY A 367 9.27 3.13 -22.57
C GLY A 367 7.81 3.26 -22.09
N ALA A 368 7.55 3.91 -20.95
CA ALA A 368 6.21 4.10 -20.40
C ALA A 368 5.28 4.81 -21.41
N ALA A 369 4.02 4.40 -21.48
CA ALA A 369 3.06 5.08 -22.34
C ALA A 369 2.85 6.53 -21.88
N LYS A 370 2.66 7.45 -22.83
CA LYS A 370 2.52 8.89 -22.58
C LYS A 370 1.11 9.35 -22.89
N ASN A 371 0.56 10.23 -22.04
CA ASN A 371 -0.81 10.74 -22.16
C ASN A 371 -1.81 9.58 -22.33
N TRP A 372 -1.68 8.60 -21.43
CA TRP A 372 -2.43 7.34 -21.48
C TRP A 372 -3.05 7.06 -20.11
N SER A 373 -4.22 6.43 -20.10
CA SER A 373 -4.84 5.91 -18.88
C SER A 373 -5.14 4.43 -19.03
N THR A 374 -5.18 3.72 -17.90
CA THR A 374 -5.45 2.28 -17.88
C THR A 374 -6.19 1.84 -16.62
N ASP A 375 -7.12 0.91 -16.81
CA ASP A 375 -7.88 0.27 -15.73
C ASP A 375 -7.25 -1.05 -15.25
N ILE A 376 -5.95 -1.28 -15.52
CA ILE A 376 -5.23 -2.41 -14.94
C ILE A 376 -5.26 -2.26 -13.42
N VAL A 377 -5.82 -3.28 -12.77
CA VAL A 377 -5.90 -3.36 -11.32
C VAL A 377 -4.50 -3.54 -10.76
N THR A 378 -4.11 -2.60 -9.90
CA THR A 378 -2.82 -2.55 -9.23
C THR A 378 -3.01 -2.14 -7.78
N SER A 379 -2.02 -2.41 -6.95
CA SER A 379 -2.05 -2.09 -5.54
C SER A 379 -0.67 -1.72 -5.01
N HIS A 380 -0.59 -1.21 -3.79
CA HIS A 380 0.70 -0.98 -3.12
C HIS A 380 1.61 -2.21 -3.06
N THR A 381 1.05 -3.42 -2.95
CA THR A 381 1.83 -4.67 -2.97
C THR A 381 2.59 -4.88 -4.29
N ASP A 382 2.15 -4.21 -5.37
CA ASP A 382 2.72 -4.31 -6.71
C ASP A 382 3.83 -3.28 -6.97
N LEU A 383 4.04 -2.29 -6.09
CA LEU A 383 5.07 -1.25 -6.29
C LEU A 383 6.50 -1.79 -6.13
N ALA A 384 6.79 -2.51 -5.03
CA ALA A 384 8.09 -3.14 -4.82
C ALA A 384 8.52 -4.09 -5.97
N PRO A 385 7.69 -5.04 -6.44
CA PRO A 385 8.04 -5.85 -7.61
C PRO A 385 8.13 -5.04 -8.91
N THR A 386 7.34 -3.98 -9.10
CA THR A 386 7.49 -3.10 -10.28
C THR A 386 8.83 -2.35 -10.28
N PHE A 387 9.29 -1.86 -9.12
CA PHE A 387 10.63 -1.28 -9.01
C PHE A 387 11.73 -2.31 -9.31
N PHE A 388 11.55 -3.57 -8.91
CA PHE A 388 12.49 -4.63 -9.26
C PHE A 388 12.54 -4.86 -10.78
N ASP A 389 11.38 -4.88 -11.43
CA ASP A 389 11.25 -5.09 -12.88
C ASP A 389 11.93 -3.97 -13.68
N ILE A 390 11.61 -2.71 -13.35
CA ILE A 390 12.22 -1.50 -13.93
C ILE A 390 13.76 -1.54 -13.86
N LEU A 391 14.32 -2.07 -12.77
CA LEU A 391 15.75 -2.03 -12.47
C LEU A 391 16.49 -3.33 -12.83
N GLY A 392 15.80 -4.29 -13.48
CA GLY A 392 16.36 -5.58 -13.89
C GLY A 392 16.73 -6.50 -12.72
N ILE A 393 16.11 -6.31 -11.55
CA ILE A 393 16.37 -7.08 -10.33
C ILE A 393 15.47 -8.32 -10.32
N ALA A 394 16.06 -9.49 -10.00
CA ALA A 394 15.31 -10.74 -9.93
C ALA A 394 14.17 -10.66 -8.88
N GLN A 395 12.96 -10.95 -9.32
CA GLN A 395 11.74 -10.92 -8.50
C GLN A 395 11.83 -11.87 -7.30
N ARG A 396 11.21 -11.48 -6.18
CA ARG A 396 11.18 -12.27 -4.95
C ARG A 396 9.91 -13.12 -4.88
N GLU A 397 10.05 -14.39 -4.50
CA GLU A 397 8.91 -15.30 -4.31
C GLU A 397 7.95 -14.82 -3.21
N ASP A 398 8.48 -14.12 -2.20
CA ASP A 398 7.76 -13.70 -0.99
C ASP A 398 7.09 -12.32 -1.08
N PHE A 399 7.09 -11.66 -2.25
CA PHE A 399 6.16 -10.56 -2.50
C PHE A 399 4.72 -11.09 -2.55
N ASP A 400 3.75 -10.30 -2.11
CA ASP A 400 2.31 -10.62 -2.25
C ASP A 400 1.72 -10.05 -3.54
N GLY A 401 2.34 -9.00 -4.11
CA GLY A 401 2.01 -8.43 -5.42
C GLY A 401 2.85 -8.96 -6.57
N SER A 402 2.67 -8.35 -7.75
CA SER A 402 3.37 -8.62 -9.02
C SER A 402 3.79 -7.30 -9.68
N ALA A 403 4.78 -7.31 -10.56
CA ALA A 403 5.08 -6.14 -11.37
C ALA A 403 3.91 -5.83 -12.34
N PHE A 404 3.56 -4.56 -12.51
CA PHE A 404 2.53 -4.13 -13.48
C PHE A 404 3.16 -3.59 -14.78
N PRO A 405 2.50 -3.77 -15.94
CA PRO A 405 3.05 -3.39 -17.23
C PRO A 405 3.13 -1.87 -17.40
N LEU A 406 4.20 -1.39 -18.04
CA LEU A 406 4.48 0.04 -18.19
C LEU A 406 4.40 0.52 -19.64
N THR A 407 4.83 -0.30 -20.60
CA THR A 407 4.74 0.07 -22.02
C THR A 407 3.33 -0.14 -22.54
N ARG A 408 2.93 0.66 -23.54
CA ARG A 408 1.60 0.56 -24.16
C ARG A 408 1.29 -0.86 -24.67
N ALA A 409 2.27 -1.53 -25.28
CA ALA A 409 2.09 -2.87 -25.84
C ALA A 409 1.87 -3.94 -24.75
N GLU A 410 2.54 -3.81 -23.60
CA GLU A 410 2.33 -4.70 -22.45
C GLU A 410 0.99 -4.44 -21.78
N ILE A 411 0.59 -3.16 -21.66
CA ILE A 411 -0.72 -2.76 -21.13
C ILE A 411 -1.84 -3.34 -22.01
N GLU A 412 -1.80 -3.11 -23.33
CA GLU A 412 -2.78 -3.63 -24.28
C GLU A 412 -2.83 -5.18 -24.25
N LYS A 413 -1.67 -5.85 -24.14
CA LYS A 413 -1.58 -7.30 -23.98
C LYS A 413 -2.15 -7.82 -22.65
N ALA A 414 -1.92 -7.11 -21.55
CA ALA A 414 -2.43 -7.47 -20.23
C ALA A 414 -3.96 -7.28 -20.15
N MET A 415 -4.49 -6.20 -20.75
CA MET A 415 -5.93 -5.94 -20.85
C MET A 415 -6.65 -6.99 -21.70
N ALA A 416 -6.03 -7.50 -22.76
CA ALA A 416 -6.58 -8.55 -23.62
C ALA A 416 -6.36 -9.98 -23.08
N GLY A 417 -5.60 -10.15 -21.99
CA GLY A 417 -5.18 -11.45 -21.47
C GLY A 417 -6.13 -12.03 -20.41
N LYS A 418 -6.37 -13.35 -20.47
CA LYS A 418 -7.14 -14.10 -19.45
C LYS A 418 -6.48 -14.22 -18.07
N ARG A 419 -5.22 -13.81 -17.92
CA ARG A 419 -4.41 -13.96 -16.68
C ARG A 419 -4.11 -12.62 -16.02
N ARG A 420 -4.99 -11.64 -16.19
CA ARG A 420 -4.87 -10.33 -15.58
C ARG A 420 -5.20 -10.44 -14.09
N ARG A 421 -4.44 -9.76 -13.21
CA ARG A 421 -4.88 -9.54 -11.83
C ARG A 421 -6.15 -8.68 -11.88
N GLU A 422 -7.20 -9.17 -11.23
CA GLU A 422 -8.52 -8.52 -11.16
C GLU A 422 -8.82 -8.03 -9.74
N HIS A 423 -8.14 -8.57 -8.73
CA HIS A 423 -8.47 -8.42 -7.32
C HIS A 423 -7.39 -7.67 -6.51
N VAL A 424 -7.85 -6.89 -5.52
CA VAL A 424 -7.03 -6.30 -4.45
C VAL A 424 -7.63 -6.71 -3.10
N ASN A 425 -6.77 -7.14 -2.17
CA ASN A 425 -7.16 -7.29 -0.76
C ASN A 425 -7.10 -5.93 -0.08
N VAL A 426 -8.20 -5.54 0.57
CA VAL A 426 -8.32 -4.32 1.35
C VAL A 426 -8.62 -4.73 2.79
N GLU A 427 -7.89 -4.21 3.75
CA GLU A 427 -7.96 -4.66 5.15
C GLU A 427 -7.65 -3.54 6.15
N TYR A 428 -8.36 -3.58 7.29
CA TYR A 428 -8.23 -2.62 8.38
C TYR A 428 -8.51 -3.28 9.74
N TRP A 429 -7.94 -2.74 10.81
CA TRP A 429 -8.14 -3.19 12.20
C TRP A 429 -8.29 -2.01 13.17
N GLY A 430 -9.08 -2.21 14.23
CA GLY A 430 -9.29 -1.22 15.28
C GLY A 430 -10.43 -0.26 15.03
N PHE A 431 -10.17 1.03 15.19
CA PHE A 431 -11.17 2.10 15.24
C PHE A 431 -11.01 3.07 14.06
N ALA A 432 -12.07 3.80 13.72
CA ALA A 432 -11.98 4.99 12.90
C ALA A 432 -12.14 6.25 13.76
N GLY A 433 -11.71 7.40 13.24
CA GLY A 433 -11.95 8.70 13.87
C GLY A 433 -11.60 9.82 12.88
N GLY A 434 -12.38 10.89 12.89
CA GLY A 434 -12.17 12.06 12.05
C GLY A 434 -10.96 12.90 12.45
N GLU A 435 -10.35 13.54 11.46
CA GLU A 435 -9.24 14.48 11.58
C GLU A 435 -9.70 15.95 11.58
N GLY A 436 -11.02 16.17 11.68
CA GLY A 436 -11.64 17.49 11.77
C GLY A 436 -12.19 17.78 13.16
N ILE A 437 -12.49 19.06 13.45
CA ILE A 437 -13.00 19.50 14.76
C ILE A 437 -14.46 19.09 15.07
N PHE A 438 -15.10 18.34 14.17
CA PHE A 438 -16.49 17.88 14.28
C PHE A 438 -16.61 16.38 14.51
N ASP A 439 -15.49 15.68 14.72
CA ASP A 439 -15.48 14.36 15.34
C ASP A 439 -14.84 14.46 16.73
N ASP A 440 -15.54 13.96 17.74
CA ASP A 440 -15.07 13.89 19.13
C ASP A 440 -15.05 12.43 19.66
N THR A 441 -15.36 11.47 18.79
CA THR A 441 -15.65 10.08 19.17
C THR A 441 -14.82 9.10 18.34
N LEU A 442 -14.15 8.15 18.98
CA LEU A 442 -13.54 7.03 18.26
C LEU A 442 -14.61 5.97 17.95
N HIS A 443 -14.71 5.61 16.68
CA HIS A 443 -15.62 4.59 16.17
C HIS A 443 -14.97 3.21 16.26
N GLU A 444 -15.17 2.55 17.40
CA GLU A 444 -14.71 1.18 17.65
C GLU A 444 -15.33 0.14 16.69
N ASN A 445 -14.76 -1.07 16.64
CA ASN A 445 -15.20 -2.17 15.77
C ASN A 445 -15.08 -1.87 14.26
N ASN A 446 -14.17 -1.00 13.85
CA ASN A 446 -13.89 -0.67 12.45
C ASN A 446 -13.02 -1.73 11.72
N THR A 447 -12.92 -2.96 12.23
CA THR A 447 -12.11 -4.02 11.62
C THR A 447 -12.87 -4.70 10.49
N TYR A 448 -12.26 -4.86 9.32
CA TYR A 448 -12.86 -5.54 8.16
C TYR A 448 -11.83 -6.19 7.23
N LYS A 449 -12.27 -7.21 6.49
CA LYS A 449 -11.63 -7.68 5.25
C LYS A 449 -12.52 -7.34 4.08
N ALA A 450 -11.92 -6.92 2.98
CA ALA A 450 -12.62 -6.65 1.74
C ALA A 450 -11.81 -7.08 0.50
N ILE A 451 -12.51 -7.37 -0.57
CA ILE A 451 -11.96 -7.51 -1.91
C ILE A 451 -12.54 -6.41 -2.79
N ARG A 452 -11.64 -5.69 -3.45
CA ARG A 452 -11.96 -4.88 -4.61
C ARG A 452 -11.64 -5.69 -5.86
N ILE A 453 -12.62 -5.92 -6.73
CA ILE A 453 -12.47 -6.82 -7.89
C ILE A 453 -13.07 -6.23 -9.17
N LEU A 454 -12.32 -6.26 -10.26
CA LEU A 454 -12.70 -5.67 -11.55
C LEU A 454 -12.21 -6.53 -12.72
N GLY A 455 -13.17 -6.92 -13.57
CA GLY A 455 -12.91 -7.66 -14.79
C GLY A 455 -14.04 -7.51 -15.82
N PRO A 456 -14.06 -8.31 -16.90
CA PRO A 456 -15.05 -8.16 -17.96
C PRO A 456 -16.48 -8.43 -17.47
N GLY A 457 -17.28 -7.37 -17.32
CA GLY A 457 -18.70 -7.46 -16.95
C GLY A 457 -18.99 -7.50 -15.45
N TYR A 458 -18.03 -7.13 -14.60
CA TYR A 458 -18.23 -6.92 -13.16
C TYR A 458 -17.17 -5.96 -12.60
N ASN A 459 -17.61 -5.10 -11.69
CA ASN A 459 -16.76 -4.11 -11.02
C ASN A 459 -17.26 -3.98 -9.59
N LEU A 460 -16.74 -4.76 -8.64
CA LEU A 460 -17.35 -4.96 -7.33
C LEU A 460 -16.43 -4.52 -6.19
N TYR A 461 -17.04 -4.07 -5.10
CA TYR A 461 -16.45 -4.05 -3.76
C TYR A 461 -17.25 -4.99 -2.86
N TYR A 462 -16.57 -5.87 -2.14
CA TYR A 462 -17.17 -6.82 -1.21
C TYR A 462 -16.43 -6.79 0.13
N SER A 463 -17.14 -6.58 1.24
CA SER A 463 -16.55 -6.53 2.59
C SER A 463 -17.27 -7.45 3.59
N ILE A 464 -16.51 -7.87 4.60
CA ILE A 464 -17.02 -8.50 5.82
C ILE A 464 -16.35 -7.83 7.03
N TRP A 465 -17.18 -7.26 7.90
CA TRP A 465 -16.79 -6.58 9.13
C TRP A 465 -16.57 -7.57 10.28
N CYS A 466 -15.87 -7.14 11.34
CA CYS A 466 -15.70 -7.96 12.55
C CYS A 466 -16.99 -8.17 13.36
N THR A 467 -18.04 -7.40 13.08
CA THR A 467 -19.42 -7.64 13.52
C THR A 467 -20.11 -8.76 12.74
N ASN A 468 -19.45 -9.30 11.72
CA ASN A 468 -19.96 -10.23 10.69
C ASN A 468 -21.08 -9.62 9.80
N GLU A 469 -21.22 -8.30 9.79
CA GLU A 469 -21.99 -7.59 8.75
C GLU A 469 -21.25 -7.63 7.41
N HIS A 470 -22.00 -7.62 6.31
CA HIS A 470 -21.47 -7.77 4.95
C HIS A 470 -21.89 -6.57 4.08
N GLU A 471 -21.03 -6.18 3.15
CA GLU A 471 -21.37 -5.20 2.11
C GLU A 471 -21.02 -5.74 0.73
N LEU A 472 -21.88 -5.45 -0.25
CA LEU A 472 -21.58 -5.66 -1.67
C LEU A 472 -22.11 -4.48 -2.47
N TYR A 473 -21.22 -3.87 -3.27
CA TYR A 473 -21.55 -2.82 -4.21
C TYR A 473 -21.13 -3.22 -5.62
N ASP A 474 -21.98 -2.90 -6.59
CA ASP A 474 -21.63 -2.95 -8.01
C ASP A 474 -21.27 -1.54 -8.48
N MET A 475 -19.97 -1.30 -8.57
CA MET A 475 -19.34 0.00 -8.81
C MET A 475 -19.51 0.51 -10.25
N ASP A 476 -20.07 -0.29 -11.17
CA ASP A 476 -20.47 0.17 -12.51
C ASP A 476 -21.85 0.86 -12.49
N VAL A 477 -22.68 0.59 -11.48
CA VAL A 477 -24.04 1.18 -11.31
C VAL A 477 -24.18 2.04 -10.06
N ASP A 478 -23.37 1.79 -9.03
CA ASP A 478 -23.30 2.49 -7.76
C ASP A 478 -21.83 2.83 -7.43
N PRO A 479 -21.20 3.74 -8.21
CA PRO A 479 -19.79 4.12 -8.01
C PRO A 479 -19.54 4.84 -6.68
N GLU A 480 -20.60 5.32 -6.02
CA GLU A 480 -20.56 6.08 -4.76
C GLU A 480 -20.98 5.22 -3.54
N GLN A 481 -21.16 3.91 -3.72
CA GLN A 481 -21.37 2.92 -2.65
C GLN A 481 -22.58 3.21 -1.74
N MET A 482 -23.67 3.70 -2.31
CA MET A 482 -24.88 4.07 -1.59
C MET A 482 -25.85 2.91 -1.32
N ASN A 483 -25.86 1.88 -2.15
CA ASN A 483 -26.82 0.79 -2.12
C ASN A 483 -26.15 -0.55 -1.81
N ASN A 484 -25.98 -0.85 -0.51
CA ASN A 484 -25.46 -2.14 -0.07
C ASN A 484 -26.44 -3.27 -0.47
N LEU A 485 -26.05 -4.06 -1.47
CA LEU A 485 -26.84 -5.15 -2.04
C LEU A 485 -27.05 -6.34 -1.10
N LEU A 486 -26.45 -6.34 0.09
CA LEU A 486 -26.63 -7.37 1.13
C LEU A 486 -27.34 -6.84 2.39
N SER A 487 -27.77 -5.58 2.40
CA SER A 487 -28.54 -5.02 3.51
C SER A 487 -29.88 -5.75 3.70
N SER A 488 -30.30 -5.95 4.95
CA SER A 488 -31.60 -6.55 5.29
C SER A 488 -32.82 -5.74 4.82
N SER A 489 -32.63 -4.45 4.51
CA SER A 489 -33.66 -3.58 3.92
C SER A 489 -33.69 -3.58 2.39
N SER A 490 -32.67 -4.16 1.73
CA SER A 490 -32.56 -4.15 0.27
C SER A 490 -33.51 -5.17 -0.37
N SER A 491 -34.12 -4.81 -1.49
CA SER A 491 -34.91 -5.72 -2.36
C SER A 491 -33.99 -6.65 -3.19
N SER A 492 -32.88 -7.09 -2.62
CA SER A 492 -31.72 -7.65 -3.31
C SER A 492 -31.88 -9.07 -3.83
N SER A 493 -32.96 -9.78 -3.49
CA SER A 493 -33.23 -11.14 -3.98
C SER A 493 -33.33 -11.24 -5.51
N GLU A 494 -33.57 -10.13 -6.20
CA GLU A 494 -33.61 -10.04 -7.67
C GLU A 494 -32.36 -9.40 -8.30
N ALA A 495 -31.38 -8.95 -7.50
CA ALA A 495 -30.17 -8.32 -8.01
C ALA A 495 -29.31 -9.31 -8.83
N LEU A 496 -28.77 -8.82 -9.95
CA LEU A 496 -27.94 -9.60 -10.87
C LEU A 496 -26.53 -9.02 -10.94
N ILE A 497 -25.52 -9.86 -10.72
CA ILE A 497 -24.10 -9.56 -10.91
C ILE A 497 -23.61 -10.36 -12.12
N ALA A 498 -23.02 -9.69 -13.12
CA ALA A 498 -22.66 -10.29 -14.41
C ALA A 498 -23.82 -11.10 -15.07
N GLY A 499 -25.08 -10.67 -14.85
CA GLY A 499 -26.28 -11.35 -15.35
C GLY A 499 -26.72 -12.60 -14.59
N LEU A 500 -26.09 -12.91 -13.44
CA LEU A 500 -26.41 -14.05 -12.59
C LEU A 500 -26.95 -13.60 -11.21
N PRO A 501 -27.80 -14.40 -10.54
CA PRO A 501 -28.35 -14.03 -9.23
C PRO A 501 -27.26 -13.74 -8.20
N ILE A 502 -27.40 -12.64 -7.45
CA ILE A 502 -26.41 -12.15 -6.47
C ILE A 502 -25.82 -13.24 -5.57
N ARG A 503 -26.64 -14.17 -5.05
CA ARG A 503 -26.19 -15.30 -4.21
C ARG A 503 -25.04 -16.12 -4.83
N LYS A 504 -25.02 -16.24 -6.16
CA LYS A 504 -23.97 -16.95 -6.88
C LYS A 504 -22.64 -16.23 -6.72
N ALA A 505 -22.64 -14.93 -7.03
CA ALA A 505 -21.46 -14.08 -6.91
C ALA A 505 -20.94 -14.04 -5.47
N VAL A 506 -21.82 -13.85 -4.48
CA VAL A 506 -21.48 -13.85 -3.05
C VAL A 506 -20.72 -15.13 -2.66
N ALA A 507 -21.23 -16.33 -3.00
CA ALA A 507 -20.55 -17.58 -2.66
C ALA A 507 -19.13 -17.73 -3.28
N ARG A 508 -18.85 -17.07 -4.42
CA ARG A 508 -17.50 -17.02 -5.01
C ARG A 508 -16.63 -15.97 -4.32
N LEU A 509 -17.20 -14.82 -3.99
CA LEU A 509 -16.53 -13.72 -3.30
C LEU A 509 -16.15 -14.12 -1.86
N ASP A 510 -17.01 -14.86 -1.15
CA ASP A 510 -16.73 -15.48 0.15
C ASP A 510 -15.50 -16.39 0.10
N ALA A 511 -15.49 -17.36 -0.82
CA ALA A 511 -14.39 -18.30 -0.99
C ALA A 511 -13.09 -17.58 -1.39
N LEU A 512 -13.18 -16.56 -2.23
CA LEU A 512 -12.04 -15.74 -2.64
C LEU A 512 -11.49 -14.90 -1.46
N LEU A 513 -12.37 -14.24 -0.69
CA LEU A 513 -12.00 -13.46 0.49
C LEU A 513 -11.41 -14.35 1.59
N PHE A 514 -11.91 -15.58 1.72
CA PHE A 514 -11.37 -16.58 2.64
C PHE A 514 -9.93 -16.99 2.30
N VAL A 515 -9.57 -17.06 1.01
CA VAL A 515 -8.17 -17.22 0.58
C VAL A 515 -7.38 -15.93 0.84
N MET A 516 -7.91 -14.77 0.43
CA MET A 516 -7.19 -13.49 0.46
C MET A 516 -6.89 -12.96 1.87
N LYS A 517 -7.77 -13.18 2.86
CA LYS A 517 -7.59 -12.70 4.25
C LYS A 517 -6.33 -13.21 4.96
N SER A 518 -5.72 -14.26 4.43
CA SER A 518 -4.55 -14.96 5.00
C SER A 518 -3.57 -15.45 3.92
N CYS A 519 -3.63 -14.84 2.73
CA CYS A 519 -2.81 -15.24 1.60
C CYS A 519 -1.32 -14.93 1.86
N LYS A 520 -0.40 -15.70 1.27
CA LYS A 520 1.05 -15.38 1.28
C LYS A 520 1.68 -15.66 -0.07
N GLY A 521 2.52 -14.74 -0.54
CA GLY A 521 3.33 -14.93 -1.74
C GLY A 521 2.47 -15.14 -3.00
N VAL A 522 2.72 -16.26 -3.68
CA VAL A 522 1.93 -16.67 -4.85
C VAL A 522 0.43 -16.84 -4.56
N THR A 523 0.05 -17.18 -3.32
CA THR A 523 -1.37 -17.27 -2.89
C THR A 523 -2.09 -15.92 -3.11
N CYS A 524 -1.43 -14.79 -2.80
CA CYS A 524 -2.02 -13.46 -2.96
C CYS A 524 -2.09 -13.02 -4.43
N ARG A 525 -1.07 -13.36 -5.21
CA ARG A 525 -1.05 -13.12 -6.67
C ARG A 525 -2.11 -13.93 -7.41
N LYS A 526 -2.41 -15.14 -6.95
CA LYS A 526 -3.17 -16.15 -7.68
C LYS A 526 -4.15 -16.95 -6.79
N PRO A 527 -5.10 -16.29 -6.12
CA PRO A 527 -6.01 -16.98 -5.21
C PRO A 527 -6.95 -17.96 -5.92
N TRP A 528 -7.26 -17.75 -7.21
CA TRP A 528 -8.06 -18.70 -7.99
C TRP A 528 -7.35 -20.04 -8.23
N GLU A 529 -6.03 -20.06 -8.43
CA GLU A 529 -5.24 -21.31 -8.55
C GLU A 529 -5.19 -22.10 -7.21
N GLU A 530 -5.54 -21.47 -6.08
CA GLU A 530 -5.63 -22.14 -4.77
C GLU A 530 -7.00 -22.79 -4.55
N LEU A 531 -8.07 -22.22 -5.10
CA LEU A 531 -9.40 -22.83 -5.14
C LEU A 531 -9.52 -23.91 -6.25
N HIS A 532 -8.88 -23.67 -7.39
CA HIS A 532 -8.93 -24.52 -8.60
C HIS A 532 -7.51 -24.83 -9.11
N PRO A 533 -6.81 -25.82 -8.51
CA PRO A 533 -5.41 -26.10 -8.80
C PRO A 533 -5.14 -26.72 -10.18
N ASN A 534 -6.19 -27.06 -10.94
CA ASN A 534 -6.06 -27.47 -12.35
C ASN A 534 -5.79 -26.27 -13.29
N GLY A 535 -6.01 -25.04 -12.81
CA GLY A 535 -5.77 -23.80 -13.56
C GLY A 535 -6.84 -23.44 -14.59
N GLU A 536 -8.04 -24.04 -14.50
CA GLU A 536 -9.19 -23.74 -15.37
C GLU A 536 -9.93 -22.46 -14.95
N VAL A 537 -9.98 -22.17 -13.65
CA VAL A 537 -10.53 -20.92 -13.10
C VAL A 537 -9.40 -19.96 -12.79
N LEU A 538 -9.41 -18.79 -13.45
CA LEU A 538 -8.39 -17.75 -13.30
C LEU A 538 -9.00 -16.38 -12.96
N THR A 539 -10.32 -16.26 -13.04
CA THR A 539 -11.11 -15.04 -12.85
C THR A 539 -12.45 -15.35 -12.18
N LEU A 540 -13.12 -14.34 -11.62
CA LEU A 540 -14.51 -14.44 -11.17
C LEU A 540 -15.44 -14.87 -12.33
N GLN A 541 -15.13 -14.46 -13.56
CA GLN A 541 -15.92 -14.86 -14.74
C GLN A 541 -15.89 -16.37 -14.95
N ASP A 542 -14.72 -17.01 -14.80
CA ASP A 542 -14.59 -18.46 -14.90
C ASP A 542 -15.29 -19.15 -13.70
N ALA A 543 -15.13 -18.60 -12.48
CA ALA A 543 -15.73 -19.15 -11.25
C ALA A 543 -17.26 -19.09 -11.21
N LEU A 544 -17.88 -18.21 -12.02
CA LEU A 544 -19.33 -18.09 -12.20
C LEU A 544 -19.93 -19.15 -13.13
N ALA A 545 -19.12 -19.98 -13.80
CA ALA A 545 -19.63 -21.07 -14.63
C ALA A 545 -20.41 -22.11 -13.80
N THR A 546 -21.48 -22.66 -14.37
CA THR A 546 -22.44 -23.52 -13.65
C THR A 546 -21.86 -24.85 -13.18
N GLU A 547 -20.77 -25.30 -13.80
CA GLU A 547 -20.04 -26.50 -13.37
C GLU A 547 -19.43 -26.37 -11.97
N TYR A 548 -19.11 -25.13 -11.54
CA TYR A 548 -18.62 -24.85 -10.19
C TYR A 548 -19.72 -24.51 -9.17
N ASP A 549 -21.00 -24.51 -9.55
CA ASP A 549 -22.11 -24.19 -8.63
C ASP A 549 -22.10 -25.08 -7.39
N HIS A 550 -21.92 -26.40 -7.55
CA HIS A 550 -21.87 -27.33 -6.42
C HIS A 550 -20.68 -27.08 -5.49
N PHE A 551 -19.53 -26.66 -6.03
CA PHE A 551 -18.36 -26.35 -5.23
C PHE A 551 -18.63 -25.15 -4.31
N TYR A 552 -19.09 -24.03 -4.87
CA TYR A 552 -19.29 -22.79 -4.13
C TYR A 552 -20.56 -22.79 -3.26
N GLU A 553 -21.69 -23.31 -3.77
CA GLU A 553 -22.99 -23.26 -3.11
C GLU A 553 -23.28 -24.49 -2.22
N VAL A 554 -22.36 -25.47 -2.14
CA VAL A 554 -22.51 -26.66 -1.26
C VAL A 554 -21.22 -27.00 -0.55
N GLU A 555 -20.10 -27.21 -1.26
CA GLU A 555 -18.87 -27.75 -0.63
C GLU A 555 -18.14 -26.70 0.22
N VAL A 556 -18.00 -25.47 -0.26
CA VAL A 556 -17.43 -24.33 0.48
C VAL A 556 -18.22 -24.06 1.77
N GLU A 557 -19.56 -24.01 1.68
CA GLU A 557 -20.44 -23.80 2.83
C GLU A 557 -20.35 -24.96 3.86
N GLN A 558 -20.45 -26.22 3.40
CA GLN A 558 -20.38 -27.40 4.28
C GLN A 558 -19.03 -27.54 5.01
N ASN A 559 -17.95 -26.99 4.46
CA ASN A 559 -16.62 -27.02 5.08
C ASN A 559 -16.29 -25.73 5.86
N GLY A 560 -17.24 -24.79 5.98
CA GLY A 560 -17.06 -23.56 6.76
C GLY A 560 -16.02 -22.59 6.16
N MET A 561 -15.79 -22.65 4.85
CA MET A 561 -14.82 -21.80 4.14
C MET A 561 -15.39 -20.39 3.86
N LYS A 562 -15.79 -19.70 4.92
CA LYS A 562 -16.29 -18.31 4.89
C LYS A 562 -15.50 -17.44 5.86
N VAL A 563 -15.48 -16.13 5.62
CA VAL A 563 -14.90 -15.19 6.57
C VAL A 563 -15.88 -14.97 7.70
N GLU A 564 -15.47 -15.32 8.91
CA GLU A 564 -16.21 -15.06 10.14
C GLU A 564 -15.19 -14.68 11.22
N TYR A 565 -15.48 -13.60 11.94
CA TYR A 565 -14.67 -13.12 13.05
C TYR A 565 -15.20 -13.66 14.38
N ASN A 566 -14.28 -14.09 15.26
CA ASN A 566 -14.62 -14.50 16.62
C ASN A 566 -14.93 -13.29 17.51
N PHE A 567 -14.23 -12.17 17.30
CA PHE A 567 -14.42 -10.89 17.98
C PHE A 567 -13.69 -9.76 17.22
N CYS A 568 -14.10 -8.50 17.44
CA CYS A 568 -13.39 -7.32 16.96
C CYS A 568 -12.10 -7.06 17.77
N SER A 569 -11.02 -6.67 17.11
CA SER A 569 -9.71 -6.44 17.75
C SER A 569 -9.02 -5.19 17.19
N ASN A 570 -8.27 -4.49 18.06
CA ASN A 570 -7.57 -3.25 17.70
C ASN A 570 -6.27 -3.48 16.91
N GLY A 571 -5.98 -4.73 16.56
CA GLY A 571 -4.93 -5.07 15.61
C GLY A 571 -5.03 -6.53 15.18
N TYR A 572 -4.08 -6.98 14.37
CA TYR A 572 -4.08 -8.37 13.89
C TYR A 572 -3.78 -9.37 15.02
N LEU A 573 -4.85 -10.02 15.51
CA LEU A 573 -4.81 -11.15 16.44
C LEU A 573 -5.42 -12.38 15.74
N VAL A 574 -4.67 -13.47 15.69
CA VAL A 574 -5.02 -14.69 14.94
C VAL A 574 -6.27 -15.36 15.50
N GLU A 575 -6.44 -15.28 16.82
CA GLU A 575 -7.60 -15.73 17.55
C GLU A 575 -8.88 -14.90 17.30
N ALA A 576 -8.76 -13.65 16.82
CA ALA A 576 -9.88 -12.78 16.46
C ALA A 576 -10.39 -13.06 15.04
N GLU A 577 -9.47 -13.34 14.11
CA GLU A 577 -9.74 -13.56 12.68
C GLU A 577 -10.58 -14.81 12.37
N GLY A 578 -10.83 -15.71 13.33
CA GLY A 578 -11.61 -16.93 13.09
C GLY A 578 -10.91 -17.93 12.15
N ALA A 579 -11.65 -18.51 11.21
CA ALA A 579 -11.11 -19.49 10.27
C ALA A 579 -10.21 -18.83 9.20
N MET A 580 -9.14 -19.52 8.79
CA MET A 580 -8.15 -19.03 7.81
C MET A 580 -7.75 -20.14 6.82
N TRP A 581 -7.46 -19.75 5.58
CA TRP A 581 -7.00 -20.65 4.52
C TRP A 581 -5.69 -21.38 4.87
N LYS A 582 -4.69 -20.63 5.33
CA LYS A 582 -3.39 -21.15 5.80
C LYS A 582 -3.11 -20.57 7.18
N ASN A 583 -2.83 -21.43 8.16
CA ASN A 583 -2.47 -20.96 9.51
C ASN A 583 -1.03 -20.40 9.56
N VAL A 584 -0.72 -19.70 10.64
CA VAL A 584 0.50 -18.89 10.81
C VAL A 584 1.79 -19.72 10.62
N GLU A 585 1.78 -20.98 11.03
CA GLU A 585 2.93 -21.91 10.94
C GLU A 585 3.10 -22.55 9.54
N GLY A 586 2.25 -22.23 8.57
CA GLY A 586 2.25 -22.87 7.24
C GLY A 586 1.73 -24.32 7.24
N LYS A 587 1.15 -24.79 8.34
CA LYS A 587 0.53 -26.12 8.49
C LYS A 587 -0.91 -26.10 7.98
N GLU A 588 -1.08 -25.97 6.67
CA GLU A 588 -2.30 -26.37 5.90
C GLU A 588 -3.63 -26.13 6.67
N GLY A 589 -3.98 -24.84 6.83
CA GLY A 589 -5.09 -24.37 7.67
C GLY A 589 -6.43 -25.07 7.39
N ILE A 590 -6.71 -25.31 6.10
CA ILE A 590 -7.73 -26.28 5.66
C ILE A 590 -7.09 -27.26 4.67
N ARG A 591 -6.61 -28.41 5.16
CA ARG A 591 -6.10 -29.48 4.30
C ARG A 591 -7.24 -30.28 3.63
N MET A 592 -7.67 -29.74 2.49
CA MET A 592 -8.52 -30.35 1.45
C MET A 592 -10.00 -30.48 1.79
N LEU A 593 -10.82 -29.84 0.96
CA LEU A 593 -12.16 -30.33 0.62
C LEU A 593 -12.05 -31.81 0.22
N LYS A 594 -12.76 -32.69 0.93
CA LYS A 594 -12.68 -34.15 0.75
C LYS A 594 -14.02 -34.75 0.37
N ARG A 595 -14.16 -35.13 -0.89
CA ARG A 595 -15.28 -35.96 -1.34
C ARG A 595 -14.91 -37.44 -1.17
N GLY A 596 -15.60 -38.14 -0.28
CA GLY A 596 -15.39 -39.57 -0.03
C GLY A 596 -13.98 -39.95 0.48
N GLY A 597 -13.25 -39.01 1.09
CA GLY A 597 -11.88 -39.22 1.58
C GLY A 597 -10.77 -38.91 0.57
N LEU A 598 -11.11 -38.66 -0.70
CA LEU A 598 -10.19 -38.17 -1.74
C LEU A 598 -10.23 -36.64 -1.82
N ARG A 599 -9.09 -36.03 -2.12
CA ARG A 599 -8.93 -34.57 -2.24
C ARG A 599 -9.73 -34.02 -3.43
N TRP A 600 -10.18 -32.77 -3.39
CA TRP A 600 -10.84 -32.10 -4.52
C TRP A 600 -10.06 -32.24 -5.84
N ASP A 601 -8.74 -32.02 -5.82
CA ASP A 601 -7.83 -32.17 -6.98
C ASP A 601 -7.67 -33.61 -7.52
N ALA A 602 -8.36 -34.59 -6.95
CA ALA A 602 -8.41 -35.97 -7.46
C ALA A 602 -9.72 -36.29 -8.23
N TRP A 603 -10.63 -35.32 -8.39
CA TRP A 603 -11.95 -35.51 -9.02
C TRP A 603 -12.31 -34.49 -10.11
N VAL A 604 -11.47 -33.47 -10.32
CA VAL A 604 -11.61 -32.46 -11.39
C VAL A 604 -10.60 -32.75 -12.49
#